data_AF-A0A3L7MXE4-F1
#
_entry.id   AF-A0A3L7MXE4-F1
#
_cell.length_a   1.000
_cell.length_b   1.000
_cell.length_c   1.000
_cell.angle_alpha   90.00
_cell.angle_beta   90.00
_cell.angle_gamma   90.00
#
_symmetry.space_group_name_H-M   'P 1'
#
loop_
_entity.id
_entity.type
_entity.pdbx_description
1 polymer ?
#
loop_
_entity_poly.entity_id
_entity_poly.type
_entity_poly.pdbx_seq_one_letter_code
_entity_poly.pdbx_strand_id
1 'polypeptide(L)'
;MQLITKRMALAQVVFCQGCCCGHTDRGKPELPAEQLKEIWKVEKLNRTVQLTISGCLGPCDLTNVALVITPEENVWLGDMAGEEVYESIVTWARSCHAEGRVIPLPEVLTPLRFDRFQMKEVLL
;
A
#
# COMPACT_ATOMS: atom_id res chain seq x y z
N MET A 1 -28.73 -11.75 -8.32
CA MET A 1 -27.65 -12.73 -8.08
C MET A 1 -26.43 -11.96 -7.62
N GLN A 2 -25.95 -12.20 -6.40
CA GLN A 2 -24.79 -11.49 -5.84
C GLN A 2 -23.50 -12.16 -6.34
N LEU A 3 -22.57 -11.37 -6.87
CA LEU A 3 -21.25 -11.86 -7.27
C LEU A 3 -20.37 -12.00 -6.02
N ILE A 4 -19.84 -13.19 -5.78
CA ILE A 4 -19.01 -13.50 -4.60
C ILE A 4 -17.66 -14.04 -5.09
N THR A 5 -16.57 -13.44 -4.61
CA THR A 5 -15.21 -13.92 -4.89
C THR A 5 -14.85 -15.12 -4.01
N LYS A 6 -14.02 -16.02 -4.53
CA LYS A 6 -13.41 -17.10 -3.75
C LYS A 6 -12.11 -16.68 -3.03
N ARG A 7 -11.64 -15.45 -3.26
CA ARG A 7 -10.43 -14.92 -2.61
C ARG A 7 -10.69 -14.69 -1.12
N MET A 8 -9.74 -15.09 -0.29
CA MET A 8 -9.84 -15.03 1.17
C MET A 8 -8.89 -14.00 1.80
N ALA A 9 -8.18 -13.19 1.00
CA ALA A 9 -7.32 -12.14 1.54
C ALA A 9 -8.19 -11.14 2.32
N LEU A 10 -7.71 -10.75 3.49
CA LEU A 10 -8.38 -9.86 4.42
C LEU A 10 -8.11 -8.39 4.11
N ALA A 11 -6.97 -8.11 3.47
CA ALA A 11 -6.56 -6.78 3.06
C ALA A 11 -5.73 -6.82 1.77
N GLN A 12 -5.46 -5.66 1.19
CA GLN A 12 -4.59 -5.51 0.03
C GLN A 12 -3.71 -4.27 0.19
N VAL A 13 -2.45 -4.37 -0.21
CA VAL A 13 -1.56 -3.22 -0.42
C VAL A 13 -1.22 -3.11 -1.90
N VAL A 14 -1.44 -1.91 -2.45
CA VAL A 14 -1.14 -1.59 -3.84
C VAL A 14 -0.05 -0.53 -3.86
N PHE A 15 1.12 -0.86 -4.38
CA PHE A 15 2.20 0.11 -4.62
C PHE A 15 2.18 0.58 -6.06
N CYS A 16 2.23 1.89 -6.26
CA CYS A 16 2.36 2.51 -7.57
C CYS A 16 3.79 2.36 -8.09
N GLN A 17 3.96 1.84 -9.30
CA GLN A 17 5.20 1.91 -10.08
C GLN A 17 4.91 2.58 -11.44
N GLY A 18 4.32 3.78 -11.37
CA GLY A 18 4.10 4.67 -12.51
C GLY A 18 5.26 5.63 -12.75
N CYS A 19 5.08 6.61 -13.64
CA CYS A 19 6.14 7.51 -14.12
C CYS A 19 6.87 8.36 -13.06
N CYS A 20 6.32 8.48 -11.84
CA CYS A 20 6.91 9.23 -10.73
C CYS A 20 7.36 8.35 -9.55
N CYS A 21 7.00 7.07 -9.50
CA CYS A 21 7.23 6.19 -8.35
C CYS A 21 8.33 5.17 -8.67
N GLY A 22 9.35 5.07 -7.81
CA GLY A 22 10.46 4.13 -7.95
C GLY A 22 11.49 4.49 -9.02
N HIS A 23 11.49 5.71 -9.55
CA HIS A 23 12.40 6.17 -10.61
C HIS A 23 13.64 6.88 -10.04
N THR A 24 14.57 6.10 -9.49
CA THR A 24 15.84 6.62 -8.95
C THR A 24 16.72 7.27 -10.02
N ASP A 25 16.59 6.84 -11.27
CA ASP A 25 17.20 7.45 -12.46
C ASP A 25 16.76 8.91 -12.68
N ARG A 26 15.64 9.32 -12.07
CA ARG A 26 15.08 10.68 -12.13
C ARG A 26 15.19 11.42 -10.80
N GLY A 27 16.04 10.96 -9.88
CA GLY A 27 16.19 11.53 -8.54
C GLY A 27 14.97 11.36 -7.64
N LYS A 28 14.09 10.38 -7.93
CA LYS A 28 12.95 10.03 -7.06
C LYS A 28 13.34 8.91 -6.08
N PRO A 29 12.66 8.79 -4.92
CA PRO A 29 12.94 7.70 -4.00
C PRO A 29 12.69 6.32 -4.61
N GLU A 30 13.46 5.33 -4.20
CA GLU A 30 13.30 3.94 -4.64
C GLU A 30 11.98 3.34 -4.14
N LEU A 31 11.33 2.53 -4.97
CA LEU A 31 10.31 1.57 -4.55
C LEU A 31 10.97 0.17 -4.62
N PRO A 32 11.17 -0.53 -3.49
CA PRO A 32 11.82 -1.85 -3.46
C PRO A 32 10.89 -2.97 -3.95
N ALA A 33 10.31 -2.84 -5.15
CA ALA A 33 9.24 -3.71 -5.66
C ALA A 33 9.68 -5.18 -5.74
N GLU A 34 10.91 -5.46 -6.17
CA GLU A 34 11.40 -6.83 -6.28
C GLU A 34 11.62 -7.49 -4.91
N GLN A 35 12.13 -6.73 -3.93
CA GLN A 35 12.29 -7.21 -2.56
C GLN A 35 10.92 -7.52 -1.93
N LEU A 36 9.95 -6.60 -2.07
CA LEU A 36 8.58 -6.79 -1.58
C LEU A 36 7.92 -8.03 -2.21
N LYS A 37 8.08 -8.24 -3.52
CA LYS A 37 7.57 -9.43 -4.22
C LYS A 37 8.18 -10.72 -3.66
N GLU A 38 9.50 -10.75 -3.44
CA GLU A 38 10.19 -11.93 -2.93
C GLU A 38 9.75 -12.27 -1.50
N ILE A 39 9.66 -11.27 -0.61
CA ILE A 39 9.15 -11.45 0.75
C ILE A 39 7.73 -12.05 0.72
N TRP A 40 6.81 -11.45 -0.06
CA TRP A 40 5.43 -11.92 -0.16
C TRP A 40 5.32 -13.35 -0.69
N LYS A 41 6.22 -13.73 -1.61
CA LYS A 41 6.27 -15.06 -2.21
C LYS A 41 6.80 -16.09 -1.21
N VAL A 42 7.93 -15.83 -0.57
CA VAL A 42 8.57 -16.74 0.39
C VAL A 42 7.66 -16.98 1.60
N GLU A 43 7.08 -15.91 2.14
CA GLU A 43 6.26 -15.94 3.35
C GLU A 43 4.77 -16.21 3.08
N LYS A 44 4.37 -16.31 1.80
CA LYS A 44 3.00 -16.58 1.36
C LYS A 44 1.97 -15.57 1.89
N LEU A 45 2.39 -14.33 2.10
CA LEU A 45 1.57 -13.26 2.68
C LEU A 45 0.32 -12.94 1.85
N ASN A 46 0.34 -13.22 0.53
CA ASN A 46 -0.83 -13.09 -0.36
C ASN A 46 -2.06 -13.91 0.07
N ARG A 47 -1.93 -14.86 1.00
CA ARG A 47 -3.06 -15.59 1.60
C ARG A 47 -3.88 -14.73 2.56
N THR A 48 -3.29 -13.67 3.10
CA THR A 48 -3.91 -12.78 4.09
C THR A 48 -3.90 -11.33 3.65
N VAL A 49 -2.75 -10.79 3.24
CA VAL A 49 -2.62 -9.44 2.69
C VAL A 49 -2.14 -9.55 1.26
N GLN A 50 -2.97 -9.19 0.29
CA GLN A 50 -2.60 -9.24 -1.11
C GLN A 50 -1.60 -8.12 -1.44
N LEU A 51 -0.47 -8.44 -2.06
CA LEU A 51 0.45 -7.47 -2.65
C LEU A 51 0.06 -7.22 -4.11
N THR A 52 0.07 -5.95 -4.52
CA THR A 52 -0.07 -5.55 -5.91
C THR A 52 0.96 -4.47 -6.22
N ILE A 53 1.77 -4.68 -7.24
CA ILE A 53 2.57 -3.62 -7.86
C ILE A 53 1.82 -3.19 -9.12
N SER A 54 1.30 -1.97 -9.12
CA SER A 54 0.48 -1.44 -10.21
C SER A 54 1.26 -0.47 -11.08
N GLY A 55 0.67 -0.09 -12.23
CA GLY A 55 1.03 1.15 -12.89
C GLY A 55 0.62 2.38 -12.06
N CYS A 56 0.40 3.51 -12.74
CA CYS A 56 0.06 4.76 -12.09
C CYS A 56 -1.25 4.68 -11.27
N LEU A 57 -1.21 5.09 -10.00
CA LEU A 57 -2.39 5.33 -9.15
C LEU A 57 -2.82 6.82 -9.18
N GLY A 58 -2.03 7.67 -9.84
CA GLY A 58 -1.94 9.09 -9.52
C GLY A 58 -1.60 9.27 -8.04
N PRO A 59 -1.98 10.41 -7.46
CA PRO A 59 -1.68 11.70 -8.08
C PRO A 59 -0.14 11.80 -8.27
N CYS A 60 0.33 12.24 -9.45
CA CYS A 60 1.74 12.10 -9.83
C CYS A 60 2.68 13.17 -9.23
N ASP A 61 2.11 14.14 -8.53
CA ASP A 61 2.81 15.16 -7.75
C ASP A 61 3.39 14.59 -6.43
N LEU A 62 2.82 13.50 -5.92
CA LEU A 62 3.39 12.71 -4.84
C LEU A 62 4.20 11.54 -5.40
N THR A 63 5.30 11.21 -4.73
CA THR A 63 6.14 10.06 -5.09
C THR A 63 5.73 8.82 -4.32
N ASN A 64 6.07 7.64 -4.85
CA ASN A 64 5.86 6.33 -4.20
C ASN A 64 4.50 6.15 -3.52
N VAL A 65 3.43 6.44 -4.26
CA VAL A 65 2.07 6.31 -3.75
C VAL A 65 1.72 4.85 -3.47
N ALA A 66 1.09 4.58 -2.34
CA ALA A 66 0.46 3.30 -2.06
C ALA A 66 -0.98 3.46 -1.57
N LEU A 67 -1.77 2.42 -1.80
CA LEU A 67 -3.13 2.28 -1.27
C LEU A 67 -3.22 1.00 -0.44
N VAL A 68 -3.53 1.14 0.83
CA VAL A 68 -3.90 0.01 1.70
C VAL A 68 -5.42 -0.07 1.77
N ILE A 69 -5.96 -1.22 1.38
CA ILE A 69 -7.39 -1.53 1.37
C ILE A 69 -7.65 -2.52 2.50
N THR A 70 -8.49 -2.12 3.44
CA THR A 70 -8.95 -2.93 4.56
C THR A 70 -10.49 -2.98 4.57
N PRO A 71 -11.13 -3.86 5.35
CA PRO A 71 -12.58 -3.83 5.53
C PRO A 71 -13.11 -2.50 6.07
N GLU A 72 -12.31 -1.78 6.86
CA GLU A 72 -12.68 -0.55 7.55
C GLU A 72 -12.42 0.70 6.71
N GLU A 73 -11.27 0.76 6.03
CA GLU A 73 -10.84 1.96 5.31
C GLU A 73 -9.92 1.69 4.11
N ASN A 74 -9.85 2.71 3.25
CA ASN A 74 -8.87 2.87 2.18
C ASN A 74 -7.85 3.95 2.59
N VAL A 75 -6.63 3.53 2.93
CA VAL A 75 -5.57 4.43 3.37
C VAL A 75 -4.63 4.73 2.21
N TRP A 76 -4.57 6.00 1.82
CA TRP A 76 -3.63 6.49 0.82
C TRP A 76 -2.36 6.97 1.50
N LEU A 77 -1.22 6.49 1.00
CA LEU A 77 0.12 6.85 1.48
C LEU A 77 0.90 7.50 0.34
N GLY A 78 1.53 8.64 0.60
CA GLY A 78 2.35 9.37 -0.36
C GLY A 78 3.75 9.60 0.18
N ASP A 79 4.68 9.90 -0.72
CA ASP A 79 6.09 10.17 -0.44
C ASP A 79 6.77 9.09 0.42
N MET A 80 6.37 7.83 0.19
CA MET A 80 6.99 6.69 0.87
C MET A 80 8.47 6.59 0.48
N ALA A 81 9.35 6.66 1.46
CA ALA A 81 10.78 6.59 1.23
C ALA A 81 11.50 5.97 2.43
N GLY A 82 12.60 5.29 2.15
CA GLY A 82 13.44 4.67 3.19
C GLY A 82 12.99 3.26 3.56
N GLU A 83 13.96 2.46 3.96
CA GLU A 83 13.78 1.04 4.31
C GLU A 83 12.78 0.85 5.45
N GLU A 84 12.83 1.71 6.48
CA GLU A 84 11.95 1.63 7.66
C GLU A 84 10.46 1.71 7.28
N VAL A 85 10.10 2.57 6.32
CA VAL A 85 8.71 2.73 5.87
C VAL A 85 8.22 1.44 5.20
N TYR A 86 9.01 0.84 4.31
CA TYR A 86 8.64 -0.40 3.63
C TYR A 86 8.62 -1.59 4.58
N GLU A 87 9.59 -1.69 5.49
CA GLU A 87 9.62 -2.75 6.51
C GLU A 87 8.46 -2.65 7.49
N SER A 88 7.94 -1.45 7.77
CA SER A 88 6.73 -1.30 8.57
C SER A 88 5.50 -1.93 7.90
N ILE A 89 5.36 -1.81 6.57
CA ILE A 89 4.27 -2.44 5.80
C ILE A 89 4.44 -3.96 5.78
N VAL A 90 5.68 -4.44 5.57
CA VAL A 90 5.98 -5.87 5.62
C VAL A 90 5.64 -6.44 7.00
N THR A 91 6.07 -5.78 8.07
CA THR A 91 5.81 -6.19 9.46
C THR A 91 4.32 -6.18 9.78
N TRP A 92 3.58 -5.18 9.30
CA TRP A 92 2.12 -5.16 9.39
C TRP A 92 1.48 -6.36 8.68
N ALA A 93 1.90 -6.66 7.44
CA ALA A 93 1.37 -7.79 6.69
C ALA A 93 1.68 -9.14 7.36
N ARG A 94 2.89 -9.29 7.92
CA ARG A 94 3.30 -10.46 8.72
C ARG A 94 2.42 -10.61 9.96
N SER A 95 2.14 -9.51 10.66
CA SER A 95 1.31 -9.53 11.87
C SER A 95 -0.14 -9.89 11.55
N CYS A 96 -0.72 -9.31 10.50
CA CYS A 96 -2.04 -9.71 9.99
C CYS A 96 -2.08 -11.21 9.64
N HIS A 97 -1.03 -11.72 8.99
CA HIS A 97 -0.91 -13.13 8.63
C HIS A 97 -0.86 -14.04 9.86
N ALA A 98 -0.05 -13.69 10.85
CA ALA A 98 0.09 -14.46 12.08
C ALA A 98 -1.18 -14.47 12.93
N GLU A 99 -1.89 -13.34 13.00
CA GLU A 99 -3.11 -13.21 13.81
C GLU A 99 -4.39 -13.67 13.09
N GLY A 100 -4.34 -13.86 11.76
CA GLY A 100 -5.51 -14.25 10.97
C GLY A 100 -6.60 -13.17 10.91
N ARG A 101 -6.24 -11.91 11.18
CA ARG A 101 -7.14 -10.74 11.14
C ARG A 101 -6.37 -9.50 10.68
N VAL A 102 -7.09 -8.48 10.20
CA VAL A 102 -6.48 -7.16 9.96
C VAL A 102 -6.22 -6.49 11.32
N ILE A 103 -5.02 -5.92 11.48
CA ILE A 103 -4.65 -5.08 12.62
C ILE A 103 -4.44 -3.62 12.17
N PRO A 104 -4.49 -2.64 13.08
CA PRO A 104 -4.22 -1.25 12.73
C PRO A 104 -2.86 -1.06 12.04
N LEU A 105 -2.80 -0.14 11.09
CA LEU A 105 -1.54 0.22 10.44
C LEU A 105 -0.56 0.87 11.44
N PRO A 106 0.76 0.64 11.30
CA PRO A 106 1.78 1.25 12.14
C PRO A 106 1.73 2.79 12.15
N GLU A 107 2.00 3.41 13.30
CA GLU A 107 1.97 4.88 13.47
C GLU A 107 3.00 5.61 12.60
N VAL A 108 4.10 4.96 12.25
CA VAL A 108 5.14 5.50 11.34
C VAL A 108 4.56 5.87 9.96
N LEU A 109 3.42 5.28 9.57
CA LEU A 109 2.74 5.60 8.32
C LEU A 109 1.81 6.80 8.42
N THR A 110 1.46 7.25 9.62
CA THR A 110 0.52 8.37 9.83
C THR A 110 0.94 9.65 9.10
N PRO A 111 2.22 10.09 9.16
CA PRO A 111 2.65 11.30 8.45
C PRO A 111 2.58 11.19 6.93
N LEU A 112 2.50 9.97 6.39
CA LEU A 112 2.44 9.70 4.95
C LEU A 112 0.99 9.66 4.43
N ARG A 113 0.00 9.66 5.34
CA ARG A 113 -1.42 9.62 4.96
C ARG A 113 -1.85 10.91 4.28
N PHE A 114 -2.60 10.78 3.18
CA PHE A 114 -3.21 11.93 2.50
C PHE A 114 -4.63 11.61 2.00
N ASP A 115 -5.43 12.65 1.79
CA ASP A 115 -6.78 12.51 1.23
C ASP A 115 -6.73 12.60 -0.30
N ARG A 116 -6.95 11.47 -0.99
CA ARG A 116 -6.88 11.43 -2.46
C ARG A 116 -7.89 12.33 -3.18
N PHE A 117 -9.07 12.52 -2.59
CA PHE A 117 -10.20 13.19 -3.22
C PHE A 117 -10.80 14.27 -2.31
N GLN A 118 -9.95 15.09 -1.65
CA GLN A 118 -10.45 16.14 -0.74
C GLN A 118 -11.70 16.82 -1.30
N MET A 119 -12.84 16.54 -0.67
CA MET A 119 -14.07 17.24 -0.97
C MET A 119 -13.89 18.61 -0.36
N LYS A 120 -13.58 19.60 -1.19
CA LYS A 120 -13.90 20.98 -0.82
C LYS A 120 -15.41 21.00 -0.62
N GLU A 121 -15.87 21.31 0.58
CA GLU A 121 -17.25 21.77 0.75
C GLU A 121 -17.46 22.87 -0.29
N VAL A 122 -18.26 22.57 -1.31
CA VAL A 122 -18.80 23.60 -2.18
C VAL A 122 -19.79 24.32 -1.29
N LEU A 123 -19.31 25.34 -0.56
CA LEU A 123 -20.15 26.32 0.10
C LEU A 123 -21.05 26.89 -1.00
N LEU A 124 -22.31 26.45 -1.01
CA LEU A 124 -23.40 27.02 -1.79
C LEU A 124 -23.76 28.40 -1.25
#